data_AF-A0A4P6GZ34-F1
#
_entry.id   AF-A0A4P6GZ34-F1
#
_cell.length_a   1.000
_cell.length_b   1.000
_cell.length_c   1.000
_cell.angle_alpha   90.00
_cell.angle_beta   90.00
_cell.angle_gamma   90.00
#
_symmetry.space_group_name_H-M   'P 1'
#
loop_
_entity.id
_entity.type
_entity.pdbx_description
1 polymer ?
#
loop_
_entity_poly.entity_id
_entity_poly.type
_entity_poly.pdbx_seq_one_letter_code
_entity_poly.pdbx_strand_id
1 'polypeptide(L)'
;MSHYEVHIDNTGEAYRCADTRTLLEGMEALARRGIPVGCRGGGCGVCKVRIETGTVRTEKMSRAHVSVAEQAEGYVLACRAYPQSDLRLCAVEKMARCIERSHARSFLDAARAAQRTSS
;
A
#
# COMPACT_ATOMS: atom_id res chain seq x y z
N MET A 1 -2.73 12.74 -17.72
CA MET A 1 -2.75 11.80 -16.60
C MET A 1 -1.43 11.07 -16.63
N SER A 2 -0.60 11.33 -15.63
CA SER A 2 0.67 10.64 -15.47
C SER A 2 0.47 9.37 -14.65
N HIS A 3 1.26 8.34 -14.96
CA HIS A 3 1.32 7.12 -14.17
C HIS A 3 2.71 7.02 -13.55
N TYR A 4 2.73 6.59 -12.29
CA TYR A 4 3.95 6.38 -11.53
C TYR A 4 4.03 4.93 -11.07
N GLU A 5 5.25 4.43 -10.98
CA GLU A 5 5.53 3.13 -10.40
C GLU A 5 5.61 3.24 -8.87
N VAL A 6 4.82 2.41 -8.19
CA VAL A 6 4.79 2.33 -6.73
C VAL A 6 5.27 0.97 -6.29
N HIS A 7 6.35 0.94 -5.52
CA HIS A 7 6.93 -0.27 -4.94
C HIS A 7 6.53 -0.40 -3.47
N ILE A 8 6.13 -1.60 -3.06
CA ILE A 8 5.77 -1.95 -1.68
C ILE A 8 6.89 -2.82 -1.10
N ASP A 9 7.75 -2.24 -0.27
CA ASP A 9 8.98 -2.92 0.14
C ASP A 9 8.70 -4.13 1.08
N ASN A 10 7.57 -4.16 1.81
CA ASN A 10 7.20 -5.32 2.64
C ASN A 10 7.10 -6.63 1.85
N THR A 11 6.70 -6.55 0.58
CA THR A 11 6.44 -7.73 -0.27
C THR A 11 7.29 -7.77 -1.54
N GLY A 12 7.97 -6.67 -1.88
CA GLY A 12 8.69 -6.52 -3.14
C GLY A 12 7.78 -6.34 -4.35
N GLU A 13 6.48 -6.11 -4.13
CA GLU A 13 5.50 -5.97 -5.21
C GLU A 13 5.43 -4.54 -5.72
N ALA A 14 5.18 -4.38 -7.02
CA ALA A 14 5.05 -3.07 -7.65
C ALA A 14 3.75 -2.96 -8.45
N TYR A 15 3.21 -1.74 -8.56
CA TYR A 15 2.04 -1.43 -9.39
C TYR A 15 2.16 -0.05 -10.03
N ARG A 16 1.48 0.14 -11.17
CA ARG A 16 1.30 1.47 -11.75
C ARG A 16 0.08 2.16 -11.16
N CYS A 17 0.27 3.39 -10.71
CA CYS A 17 -0.77 4.22 -10.11
C CYS A 17 -0.88 5.54 -10.87
N ALA A 18 -2.10 5.95 -11.20
CA ALA A 18 -2.35 7.27 -11.79
C ALA A 18 -2.21 8.37 -10.73
N ASP A 19 -1.73 9.55 -11.13
CA ASP A 19 -1.69 10.76 -10.31
C ASP A 19 -3.06 11.20 -9.76
N THR A 20 -4.15 10.78 -10.39
CA THR A 20 -5.54 11.01 -9.96
C THR A 20 -6.11 9.93 -9.04
N ARG A 21 -5.39 8.83 -8.83
CA ARG A 21 -5.82 7.73 -7.95
C ARG A 21 -5.03 7.72 -6.66
N THR A 22 -5.69 7.27 -5.60
CA THR A 22 -5.03 7.08 -4.32
C THR A 22 -4.10 5.86 -4.38
N LEU A 23 -3.07 5.87 -3.54
CA LEU A 23 -2.19 4.72 -3.40
C LEU A 23 -2.97 3.47 -3.02
N LEU A 24 -3.99 3.59 -2.15
CA LEU A 24 -4.85 2.45 -1.78
C LEU A 24 -5.61 1.87 -2.98
N GLU A 25 -6.23 2.71 -3.82
CA GLU A 25 -6.93 2.22 -5.02
C GLU A 25 -5.98 1.52 -6.00
N GLY A 26 -4.74 1.99 -6.11
CA GLY A 26 -3.71 1.30 -6.89
C GLY A 26 -3.31 -0.05 -6.27
N MET A 27 -3.21 -0.15 -4.94
CA MET A 27 -2.96 -1.43 -4.26
C MET A 27 -4.09 -2.44 -4.48
N GLU A 28 -5.35 -1.98 -4.49
CA GLU A 28 -6.50 -2.85 -4.77
C GLU A 28 -6.44 -3.44 -6.18
N ALA A 29 -5.86 -2.72 -7.14
CA ALA A 29 -5.70 -3.17 -8.52
C ALA A 29 -4.70 -4.33 -8.68
N LEU A 30 -3.90 -4.64 -7.66
CA LEU A 30 -3.06 -5.84 -7.64
C LEU A 30 -3.88 -7.14 -7.52
N ALA A 31 -5.21 -7.04 -7.39
CA ALA A 31 -6.17 -8.14 -7.41
C ALA A 31 -5.86 -9.30 -6.42
N ARG A 32 -5.08 -9.01 -5.38
CA ARG A 32 -4.69 -9.98 -4.36
C ARG A 32 -5.54 -9.84 -3.11
N ARG A 33 -5.79 -10.98 -2.46
CA ARG A 33 -6.45 -11.01 -1.16
C ARG A 33 -5.55 -10.26 -0.16
N GLY A 34 -6.13 -9.56 0.80
CA GLY A 34 -5.39 -9.07 1.98
C GLY A 34 -4.91 -7.62 1.98
N ILE A 35 -5.22 -6.80 0.96
CA ILE A 35 -5.15 -5.34 1.12
C ILE A 35 -6.33 -4.90 2.02
N PRO A 36 -6.09 -4.41 3.25
CA PRO A 36 -7.17 -4.03 4.14
C PRO A 36 -7.75 -2.67 3.73
N VAL A 37 -9.01 -2.68 3.30
CA VAL A 37 -9.76 -1.47 2.99
C VAL A 37 -10.56 -1.06 4.21
N GLY A 38 -10.31 0.17 4.69
CA GLY A 38 -11.05 0.79 5.78
C GLY A 38 -12.04 1.84 5.28
N CYS A 39 -12.14 2.97 6.00
CA CYS A 39 -13.15 4.00 5.75
C CYS A 39 -12.97 4.84 4.48
N ARG A 40 -11.83 4.74 3.77
CA ARG A 40 -11.43 5.59 2.62
C ARG A 40 -11.40 7.11 2.85
N GLY A 41 -11.88 7.61 3.99
CA GLY A 41 -11.91 9.03 4.36
C GLY A 41 -10.76 9.51 5.24
N GLY A 42 -9.71 8.69 5.47
CA GLY A 42 -8.57 9.08 6.30
C GLY A 42 -8.82 9.08 7.82
N GLY A 43 -9.88 8.41 8.27
CA GLY A 43 -10.33 8.43 9.67
C GLY A 43 -10.09 7.17 10.50
N CYS A 44 -9.68 6.04 9.90
CA CYS A 44 -9.57 4.75 10.61
C CYS A 44 -8.13 4.26 10.85
N GLY A 45 -7.13 4.86 10.19
CA GLY A 45 -5.72 4.49 10.32
C GLY A 45 -5.30 3.14 9.69
N VAL A 46 -6.25 2.33 9.20
CA VAL A 46 -5.96 0.97 8.70
C VAL A 46 -4.98 0.94 7.53
N CYS A 47 -5.02 1.95 6.66
CA CYS A 47 -4.20 2.03 5.45
C CYS A 47 -2.92 2.88 5.65
N LYS A 48 -2.39 2.95 6.87
CA LYS A 48 -1.18 3.72 7.14
C LYS A 48 0.03 3.07 6.47
N VAL A 49 0.83 3.90 5.82
CA VAL A 49 2.08 3.55 5.15
C VAL A 49 3.12 4.63 5.44
N ARG A 50 4.40 4.31 5.26
CA ARG A 50 5.51 5.25 5.30
C ARG A 50 6.09 5.34 3.89
N ILE A 51 6.18 6.55 3.35
CA ILE A 51 6.87 6.80 2.07
C ILE A 51 8.36 6.79 2.35
N GLU A 52 9.10 5.90 1.70
CA GLU A 52 10.55 5.77 1.87
C GLU A 52 11.31 6.65 0.88
N THR A 53 10.83 6.70 -0.36
CA THR A 53 11.38 7.54 -1.43
C THR A 53 10.27 8.04 -2.33
N GLY A 54 10.53 9.13 -3.07
CA GLY A 54 9.56 9.74 -3.96
C GLY A 54 8.63 10.72 -3.25
N THR A 55 7.64 11.21 -3.99
CA THR A 55 6.76 12.30 -3.54
C THR A 55 5.29 11.94 -3.68
N VAL A 56 4.51 12.39 -2.70
CA VAL A 56 3.05 12.20 -2.68
C VAL A 56 2.36 13.52 -2.37
N ARG A 57 1.22 13.74 -3.01
CA ARG A 57 0.25 14.73 -2.58
C ARG A 57 -0.72 14.07 -1.62
N THR A 58 -0.90 14.65 -0.44
CA THR A 58 -1.85 14.13 0.56
C THR A 58 -3.03 15.08 0.72
N GLU A 59 -4.21 14.52 0.92
CA GLU A 59 -5.38 15.27 1.37
C GLU A 59 -5.59 15.12 2.88
N LYS A 60 -6.61 15.77 3.45
CA LYS A 60 -6.84 15.80 4.91
C LYS A 60 -6.95 14.39 5.50
N MET A 61 -6.21 14.15 6.57
CA MET A 61 -6.15 12.89 7.33
C MET A 61 -6.39 13.16 8.82
N SER A 62 -6.86 12.16 9.56
CA SER A 62 -7.03 12.25 11.01
C SER A 62 -5.69 12.35 11.74
N ARG A 63 -5.55 13.39 12.56
CA ARG A 63 -4.39 13.59 13.43
C ARG A 63 -4.29 12.57 14.57
N ALA A 64 -5.36 11.80 14.81
CA ALA A 64 -5.33 10.67 15.73
C ALA A 64 -4.55 9.46 15.18
N HIS A 65 -4.27 9.41 13.88
CA HIS A 65 -3.56 8.30 13.24
C HIS A 65 -2.26 8.71 12.55
N VAL A 66 -2.17 9.97 12.13
CA VAL A 66 -0.96 10.57 11.54
C VAL A 66 -0.75 11.95 12.18
N SER A 67 0.12 11.99 13.17
CA SER A 67 0.57 13.24 13.80
C SER A 67 1.36 14.09 12.80
N VAL A 68 1.65 15.34 13.18
CA VAL A 68 2.45 16.24 12.33
C VAL A 68 3.89 15.73 12.21
N ALA A 69 4.46 15.20 13.29
CA ALA A 69 5.80 14.62 13.29
C ALA A 69 5.88 13.38 12.39
N GLU A 70 4.93 12.45 12.54
CA GLU A 70 4.85 11.28 11.67
C GLU A 70 4.66 11.68 10.20
N GLN A 71 3.84 12.70 9.91
CA GLN A 71 3.69 13.18 8.53
C GLN A 71 5.01 13.73 7.96
N ALA A 72 5.81 14.43 8.79
CA ALA A 72 7.13 14.92 8.41
C ALA A 72 8.14 13.79 8.17
N GLU A 73 7.98 12.66 8.87
CA GLU A 73 8.75 11.43 8.67
C GLU A 73 8.26 10.56 7.50
N GLY A 74 7.26 11.02 6.75
CA GLY A 74 6.73 10.35 5.57
C GLY A 74 5.59 9.37 5.85
N TYR A 75 5.05 9.32 7.07
CA TYR A 75 3.87 8.51 7.37
C TYR A 75 2.60 9.18 6.82
N VAL A 76 1.82 8.41 6.07
CA VAL A 76 0.59 8.88 5.42
C VAL A 76 -0.48 7.78 5.43
N LEU A 77 -1.73 8.15 5.16
CA LEU A 77 -2.80 7.18 4.92
C LEU A 77 -2.96 6.97 3.42
N ALA A 78 -2.73 5.74 2.93
CA ALA A 78 -2.73 5.44 1.50
C ALA A 78 -4.06 5.80 0.80
N CYS A 79 -5.19 5.80 1.51
CA CYS A 79 -6.50 6.24 0.96
C CYS A 79 -6.63 7.74 0.71
N ARG A 80 -5.69 8.57 1.19
CA ARG A 80 -5.67 10.03 1.01
C ARG A 80 -4.34 10.51 0.44
N ALA A 81 -3.53 9.61 -0.11
CA ALA A 81 -2.23 9.92 -0.71
C ALA A 81 -2.25 9.58 -2.20
N TYR A 82 -1.72 10.48 -3.01
CA TYR A 82 -1.68 10.41 -4.47
C TYR A 82 -0.22 10.51 -4.93
N PRO A 83 0.26 9.64 -5.82
CA PRO A 83 1.65 9.67 -6.27
C PRO A 83 1.93 10.93 -7.11
N GLN A 84 3.10 11.52 -6.94
CA GLN A 84 3.59 12.65 -7.74
C GLN A 84 4.94 12.34 -8.43
N SER A 85 5.52 11.19 -8.12
CA SER A 85 6.67 10.60 -8.77
C SER A 85 6.61 9.07 -8.59
N ASP A 86 7.53 8.36 -9.23
CA ASP A 86 7.83 6.99 -8.82
C ASP A 86 8.27 6.99 -7.35
N LEU A 87 7.81 6.01 -6.58
CA LEU A 87 7.99 6.00 -5.13
C LEU A 87 8.06 4.60 -4.53
N ARG A 88 8.71 4.52 -3.38
CA ARG A 88 8.78 3.35 -2.52
C ARG A 88 8.03 3.61 -1.24
N LEU A 89 7.28 2.62 -0.78
CA LEU A 89 6.55 2.69 0.48
C LEU A 89 6.66 1.40 1.27
N CYS A 90 6.59 1.56 2.58
CA CYS A 90 6.38 0.48 3.52
C CYS A 90 4.98 0.57 4.13
N ALA A 91 4.21 -0.51 4.07
CA ALA A 91 3.07 -0.73 4.93
C ALA A 91 3.52 -0.83 6.39
N VAL A 92 2.72 -0.25 7.30
CA VAL A 92 3.01 -0.25 8.75
C VAL A 92 1.80 -0.71 9.56
N GLU A 93 2.04 -1.05 10.83
CA GLU A 93 1.00 -1.41 11.80
C GLU A 93 0.00 -2.47 11.27
N LYS A 94 -1.30 -2.13 11.22
CA LYS A 94 -2.37 -3.02 10.75
C LYS A 94 -2.21 -3.38 9.27
N MET A 95 -1.70 -2.45 8.46
CA MET A 95 -1.51 -2.64 7.02
C MET A 95 -0.46 -3.72 6.76
N ALA A 96 0.72 -3.59 7.39
CA ALA A 96 1.84 -4.54 7.25
C ALA A 96 1.40 -5.98 7.53
N ARG A 97 0.77 -6.20 8.70
CA ARG A 97 0.30 -7.52 9.12
C ARG A 97 -0.68 -8.16 8.14
N CYS A 98 -1.55 -7.37 7.51
CA CYS A 98 -2.52 -7.91 6.55
C CYS A 98 -1.85 -8.30 5.23
N ILE A 99 -0.98 -7.44 4.72
CA ILE A 99 -0.31 -7.64 3.43
C ILE A 99 0.71 -8.77 3.51
N GLU A 100 1.59 -8.77 4.52
CA GLU A 100 2.63 -9.79 4.69
C GLU A 100 2.04 -11.19 4.88
N ARG A 101 0.98 -11.31 5.70
CA ARG A 101 0.27 -12.59 5.89
C ARG A 101 -0.33 -13.10 4.58
N SER A 102 -0.88 -12.20 3.79
CA SER A 102 -1.47 -12.60 2.51
C SER A 102 -0.42 -12.98 1.48
N HIS A 103 0.68 -12.22 1.42
CA HIS A 103 1.81 -12.50 0.53
C HIS A 103 2.45 -13.87 0.83
N ALA A 104 2.70 -14.17 2.10
CA ALA A 104 3.20 -15.48 2.53
C ALA A 104 2.25 -16.63 2.12
N ARG A 105 0.93 -16.40 2.18
CA ARG A 105 -0.06 -17.39 1.76
C ARG A 105 -0.09 -17.56 0.24
N SER A 106 -0.04 -16.47 -0.52
CA SER A 106 0.04 -16.52 -1.98
C SER A 106 1.29 -17.27 -2.46
N PHE A 107 2.44 -17.05 -1.81
CA PHE A 107 3.66 -17.82 -2.10
C PHE A 107 3.46 -19.32 -1.86
N LEU A 108 2.88 -19.69 -0.73
CA LEU A 108 2.62 -21.10 -0.40
C LEU A 108 1.60 -21.74 -1.36
N ASP A 109 0.54 -21.01 -1.72
CA ASP A 109 -0.48 -21.48 -2.66
C ASP A 109 0.12 -21.68 -4.07
N ALA A 110 0.98 -20.77 -4.52
CA ALA A 110 1.71 -20.90 -5.79
C ALA A 110 2.67 -22.11 -5.78
N ALA A 111 3.43 -22.30 -4.71
CA ALA A 111 4.32 -23.45 -4.55
C ALA A 111 3.53 -24.78 -4.59
N ARG A 112 2.36 -24.84 -3.96
CA ARG A 112 1.47 -26.00 -3.98
C ARG A 112 0.84 -26.26 -5.36
N ALA A 113 0.53 -25.20 -6.12
CA ALA A 113 0.00 -25.35 -7.47
C ALA A 113 1.04 -25.94 -8.43
N ALA A 114 2.31 -25.48 -8.34
CA ALA A 114 3.40 -26.00 -9.15
C ALA A 114 3.70 -27.50 -8.89
N GLN A 115 3.48 -27.98 -7.66
CA GLN A 115 3.64 -29.40 -7.31
C GLN A 115 2.55 -30.31 -7.91
N ARG A 116 1.39 -29.76 -8.29
CA ARG A 116 0.27 -30.55 -8.86
C ARG A 116 0.34 -30.69 -10.38
N THR A 117 1.12 -29.86 -11.07
CA THR A 117 1.29 -29.91 -12.53
C THR A 117 2.39 -30.88 -12.98
N SER A 118 3.06 -31.55 -12.05
CA SER A 118 4.13 -32.52 -12.27
C SER A 118 3.70 -33.98 -12.02
N SER A 119 2.40 -34.26 -12.04
CA SER A 119 1.82 -35.62 -11.93
C SER A 119 0.78 -35.86 -13.01
#